data_AF-A0A8D8Y7F6-F1
#
_entry.id   AF-A0A8D8Y7F6-F1
#
_cell.length_a   1.000
_cell.length_b   1.000
_cell.length_c   1.000
_cell.angle_alpha   90.00
_cell.angle_beta   90.00
_cell.angle_gamma   90.00
#
_symmetry.space_group_name_H-M   'P 1'
#
loop_
_entity.id
_entity.type
_entity.pdbx_description
1 polymer ?
#
loop_
_entity_poly.entity_id
_entity_poly.type
_entity_poly.pdbx_seq_one_letter_code
_entity_poly.pdbx_strand_id
1 'polypeptide(L)'
;MRNPFGGTPKSEDDSKNSKPEFGDKMNSVSKECTQLKHSYDECFQMWFTERFLKGDTDDSMCSSLLKVYQTCVHKAMREHQIDFSEVLKEHLHSADECKPPS
;
A
#
# COMPACT_ATOMS: atom_id res chain seq x y z
N MET A 1 31.99 -52.05 4.94
CA MET A 1 32.16 -50.68 4.39
C MET A 1 30.88 -50.31 3.67
N ARG A 2 30.09 -49.38 4.24
CA ARG A 2 28.82 -48.90 3.69
C ARG A 2 28.74 -47.38 3.97
N ASN A 3 28.79 -46.57 2.92
CA ASN A 3 28.44 -45.15 2.93
C ASN A 3 27.18 -44.99 2.04
N PRO A 4 25.99 -44.69 2.59
CA PRO A 4 24.77 -44.64 1.79
C PRO A 4 24.20 -43.23 1.52
N PHE A 5 24.88 -42.14 1.89
CA PHE A 5 24.37 -40.78 1.63
C PHE A 5 24.95 -40.19 0.35
N GLY A 6 24.36 -40.58 -0.78
CA GLY A 6 24.42 -39.79 -2.01
C GLY A 6 23.59 -38.53 -1.84
N GLY A 7 24.26 -37.38 -1.79
CA GLY A 7 23.62 -36.07 -1.81
C GLY A 7 23.01 -35.80 -3.18
N THR A 8 21.71 -35.53 -3.22
CA THR A 8 21.05 -34.97 -4.40
C THR A 8 21.39 -33.48 -4.54
N PRO A 9 21.69 -32.98 -5.75
CA PRO A 9 21.83 -31.55 -5.99
C PRO A 9 20.43 -30.92 -6.04
N LYS A 10 20.17 -29.91 -5.21
CA LYS A 10 18.94 -29.11 -5.29
C LYS A 10 19.28 -27.73 -5.80
N SER A 11 19.10 -27.61 -7.12
CA SER A 11 18.64 -26.45 -7.89
C SER A 11 19.17 -25.08 -7.51
N GLU A 12 20.02 -24.57 -8.40
CA GLU A 12 20.12 -23.17 -8.78
C GLU A 12 18.72 -22.59 -9.05
N ASP A 13 18.37 -21.50 -8.37
CA ASP A 13 17.49 -20.47 -8.92
C ASP A 13 18.29 -19.17 -8.95
N ASP A 14 18.83 -18.90 -10.13
CA ASP A 14 19.43 -17.64 -10.49
C ASP A 14 18.32 -16.74 -11.05
N SER A 15 17.82 -15.82 -10.23
CA SER A 15 16.92 -14.76 -10.70
C SER A 15 17.38 -13.40 -10.18
N LYS A 16 18.30 -12.82 -10.96
CA LYS A 16 18.25 -11.45 -11.46
C LYS A 16 18.24 -10.33 -10.42
N ASN A 17 19.40 -9.69 -10.33
CA ASN A 17 19.60 -8.24 -10.28
C ASN A 17 18.62 -7.46 -9.38
N SER A 18 18.95 -7.36 -8.10
CA SER A 18 18.28 -6.46 -7.15
C SER A 18 18.54 -5.00 -7.53
N LYS A 19 17.74 -4.52 -8.49
CA LYS A 19 17.37 -3.12 -8.63
C LYS A 19 16.87 -2.65 -7.24
N PRO A 20 17.24 -1.45 -6.77
CA PRO A 20 16.81 -0.98 -5.46
C PRO A 20 15.28 -0.94 -5.42
N GLU A 21 14.71 -1.86 -4.64
CA GLU A 21 13.28 -1.95 -4.31
C GLU A 21 12.94 -0.72 -3.46
N PHE A 22 12.48 0.35 -4.11
CA PHE A 22 12.09 1.58 -3.42
C PHE A 22 10.74 1.33 -2.75
N GLY A 23 10.79 0.91 -1.48
CA GLY A 23 9.64 0.93 -0.59
C GLY A 23 9.31 -0.43 -0.01
N ASP A 24 9.71 -0.63 1.24
CA ASP A 24 9.16 -1.66 2.10
C ASP A 24 7.64 -1.67 1.97
N LYS A 25 7.10 -2.78 1.47
CA LYS A 25 5.66 -3.01 1.29
C LYS A 25 4.95 -2.91 2.65
N MET A 26 4.47 -1.72 2.98
CA MET A 26 3.84 -1.44 4.26
C MET A 26 2.58 -2.29 4.44
N ASN A 27 2.40 -2.80 5.66
CA ASN A 27 1.18 -3.51 6.03
C ASN A 27 0.01 -2.52 6.14
N SER A 28 -1.20 -2.99 5.82
CA SER A 28 -2.41 -2.22 6.08
C SER A 28 -2.82 -2.34 7.55
N VAL A 29 -3.85 -1.60 7.96
CA VAL A 29 -4.45 -1.63 9.32
C VAL A 29 -4.87 -3.06 9.72
N SER A 30 -5.26 -3.88 8.75
CA SER A 30 -5.52 -5.31 8.93
C SER A 30 -4.78 -6.12 7.87
N LYS A 31 -4.44 -7.37 8.21
CA LYS A 31 -3.72 -8.30 7.32
C LYS A 31 -4.51 -8.62 6.05
N GLU A 32 -5.84 -8.68 6.15
CA GLU A 32 -6.75 -8.94 5.04
C GLU A 32 -6.69 -7.82 3.97
N CYS A 33 -6.45 -6.57 4.38
CA CYS A 33 -6.36 -5.45 3.45
C CYS A 33 -4.94 -5.21 2.91
N THR A 34 -3.91 -5.93 3.41
CA THR A 34 -2.52 -5.69 3.00
C THR A 34 -2.28 -6.01 1.53
N GLN A 35 -2.81 -7.13 1.02
CA GLN A 35 -2.64 -7.47 -0.39
C GLN A 35 -3.36 -6.48 -1.31
N LEU A 36 -4.58 -6.07 -0.94
CA LEU A 36 -5.34 -5.04 -1.66
C LEU A 36 -4.62 -3.68 -1.64
N LYS A 37 -3.99 -3.33 -0.52
CA LYS A 37 -3.15 -2.13 -0.40
C LYS A 37 -2.01 -2.15 -1.41
N HIS A 38 -1.26 -3.25 -1.48
CA HIS A 38 -0.09 -3.33 -2.37
C HIS A 38 -0.48 -3.19 -3.83
N SER A 39 -1.55 -3.86 -4.27
CA SER A 39 -2.04 -3.73 -5.65
C SER A 39 -2.55 -2.32 -5.95
N TYR A 40 -3.23 -1.67 -5.01
CA TYR A 40 -3.65 -0.29 -5.17
C TYR A 40 -2.46 0.68 -5.20
N ASP A 41 -1.52 0.56 -4.27
CA ASP A 41 -0.34 1.43 -4.16
C ASP A 41 0.54 1.34 -5.42
N GLU A 42 0.72 0.15 -5.99
CA GLU A 42 1.45 -0.05 -7.25
C GLU A 42 0.73 0.64 -8.44
N CYS A 43 -0.60 0.47 -8.53
CA CYS A 43 -1.42 1.15 -9.53
C CYS A 43 -1.34 2.67 -9.38
N PHE A 44 -1.51 3.17 -8.15
CA PHE A 44 -1.51 4.59 -7.84
C PHE A 44 -0.17 5.23 -8.14
N GLN A 45 0.95 4.60 -7.77
CA GLN A 45 2.29 5.15 -8.08
C GLN A 45 2.50 5.33 -9.58
N MET A 46 2.14 4.32 -10.38
CA MET A 46 2.23 4.40 -11.84
C MET A 46 1.32 5.49 -12.40
N TRP A 47 0.07 5.53 -11.94
CA TRP A 47 -0.89 6.57 -12.33
C TRP A 47 -0.39 7.97 -11.97
N PHE A 48 0.15 8.11 -10.76
CA PHE A 48 0.63 9.39 -10.23
C PHE A 48 1.80 9.92 -11.05
N THR A 49 2.80 9.09 -11.35
CA THR A 49 3.99 9.53 -12.10
C THR A 49 3.70 9.72 -13.59
N GLU A 50 2.89 8.84 -14.19
CA GLU A 50 2.70 8.83 -15.65
C GLU A 50 1.52 9.68 -16.14
N ARG A 51 0.50 9.91 -15.29
CA ARG A 51 -0.72 10.64 -15.65
C ARG A 51 -0.86 11.92 -14.85
N PHE A 52 -1.01 11.80 -13.53
CA PHE A 52 -1.36 12.93 -12.67
C PHE A 52 -0.33 14.06 -12.75
N LEU A 53 0.96 13.75 -12.60
CA LEU A 53 2.04 14.75 -12.70
C LEU A 53 2.20 15.34 -14.10
N LYS A 54 1.64 14.70 -15.14
CA LYS A 54 1.64 15.21 -16.52
C LYS A 54 0.37 15.99 -16.87
N GLY A 55 -0.55 16.16 -15.90
CA GLY A 55 -1.80 16.91 -16.05
C GLY A 55 -3.00 16.07 -16.49
N ASP A 56 -2.85 14.75 -16.63
CA ASP A 56 -3.96 13.83 -16.86
C ASP A 56 -4.54 13.38 -15.52
N THR A 57 -5.79 13.75 -15.25
CA THR A 57 -6.47 13.55 -13.96
C THR A 57 -7.46 12.39 -13.97
N ASP A 58 -7.51 11.60 -15.06
CA ASP A 58 -8.39 10.44 -15.14
C ASP A 58 -7.93 9.33 -14.18
N ASP A 59 -8.68 9.12 -13.10
CA ASP A 59 -8.41 8.14 -12.04
C ASP A 59 -9.04 6.76 -12.30
N SER A 60 -9.71 6.58 -13.45
CA SER A 60 -10.49 5.39 -13.79
C SER A 60 -9.71 4.08 -13.66
N MET A 61 -8.39 4.11 -13.90
CA MET A 61 -7.55 2.91 -13.90
C MET A 61 -7.40 2.27 -12.51
N CYS A 62 -7.35 3.08 -11.44
CA CYS A 62 -7.15 2.59 -10.06
C CYS A 62 -8.42 2.73 -9.20
N SER A 63 -9.46 3.42 -9.68
CA SER A 63 -10.68 3.70 -8.92
C SER A 63 -11.39 2.42 -8.40
N SER A 64 -11.42 1.36 -9.21
CA SER A 64 -12.01 0.07 -8.81
C SER A 64 -11.22 -0.61 -7.67
N LEU A 65 -9.89 -0.60 -7.76
CA LEU A 65 -9.00 -1.11 -6.72
C LEU A 65 -9.13 -0.30 -5.43
N LEU A 66 -9.17 1.04 -5.55
CA LEU A 66 -9.31 1.95 -4.42
C LEU A 66 -10.61 1.69 -3.67
N LYS A 67 -11.72 1.52 -4.39
CA LYS A 67 -13.03 1.28 -3.76
C LYS A 67 -13.07 -0.01 -2.93
N VAL A 68 -12.45 -1.08 -3.45
CA VAL A 68 -12.36 -2.36 -2.73
C VAL A 68 -11.45 -2.22 -1.51
N TYR A 69 -10.30 -1.56 -1.67
CA TYR A 69 -9.37 -1.30 -0.58
C TYR A 69 -9.98 -0.43 0.53
N GLN A 70 -10.62 0.69 0.18
CA GLN A 70 -11.33 1.57 1.12
C GLN A 70 -12.40 0.83 1.91
N THR A 71 -13.20 -0.01 1.23
CA THR A 71 -14.23 -0.81 1.90
C THR A 71 -13.62 -1.76 2.94
N CYS A 72 -12.50 -2.40 2.59
CA CYS A 72 -11.75 -3.27 3.50
C CYS A 72 -11.23 -2.48 4.71
N VAL A 73 -10.59 -1.33 4.48
CA VAL A 73 -10.01 -0.49 5.53
C VAL A 73 -11.09 0.09 6.44
N HIS A 74 -12.22 0.58 5.90
CA HIS A 74 -13.33 1.07 6.70
C HIS A 74 -13.87 0.01 7.65
N LYS A 75 -14.00 -1.24 7.17
CA LYS A 75 -14.41 -2.35 8.01
C LYS A 75 -13.40 -2.59 9.13
N ALA A 76 -12.12 -2.68 8.79
CA ALA A 76 -11.04 -2.89 9.75
C ALA A 76 -10.95 -1.76 10.79
N MET A 77 -11.07 -0.50 10.39
CA MET A 77 -11.04 0.64 11.31
C MET A 77 -12.15 0.58 12.35
N ARG A 78 -13.36 0.16 11.97
CA ARG A 78 -14.46 -0.05 12.91
C ARG A 78 -14.16 -1.17 13.92
N GLU A 79 -13.55 -2.26 13.47
CA GLU A 79 -13.16 -3.37 14.34
C GLU A 79 -12.06 -2.96 15.34
N HIS A 80 -11.16 -2.07 14.93
CA HIS A 80 -10.09 -1.53 15.77
C HIS A 80 -10.51 -0.29 16.59
N GLN A 81 -11.79 0.10 16.57
CA GLN A 81 -12.32 1.29 17.26
C GLN A 81 -11.58 2.60 16.89
N ILE A 82 -11.11 2.70 15.65
CA ILE A 82 -10.50 3.90 15.10
C ILE A 82 -11.61 4.78 14.53
N ASP A 83 -11.76 6.00 15.05
CA ASP A 83 -12.73 6.96 14.53
C ASP A 83 -12.30 7.46 13.14
N PHE A 84 -13.14 7.23 12.14
CA PHE A 84 -12.86 7.61 10.75
C PHE A 84 -13.15 9.08 10.46
N SER A 85 -13.97 9.72 11.30
CA SER A 85 -14.42 11.12 11.13
C SER A 85 -13.25 12.09 11.31
N GLU A 86 -12.32 11.77 12.23
CA GLU A 86 -11.09 12.54 12.43
C GLU A 86 -10.17 12.50 11.20
N VAL A 87 -10.15 11.38 10.47
CA VAL A 87 -9.31 11.20 9.27
C VAL A 87 -9.87 11.99 8.08
N LEU A 88 -11.19 12.10 7.98
CA LEU A 88 -11.87 12.82 6.89
C LEU A 88 -11.97 14.33 7.10
N LYS A 89 -11.64 14.82 8.29
CA LYS A 89 -11.79 16.25 8.60
C LYS A 89 -10.80 17.05 7.75
N GLU A 90 -11.33 17.91 6.88
CA GLU A 90 -10.52 18.90 6.15
C GLU A 90 -9.95 19.90 7.15
N HIS A 91 -8.69 19.71 7.53
CA HIS A 91 -8.00 20.60 8.46
C HIS A 91 -7.45 21.85 7.76
N LEU A 92 -7.17 21.76 6.46
CA LEU A 92 -6.58 22.85 5.70
C LEU A 92 -7.60 23.98 5.52
N HIS A 93 -7.25 25.19 5.98
CA HIS A 93 -8.08 26.39 5.99
C HIS A 93 -9.20 26.45 7.05
N SER A 94 -9.16 25.61 8.10
CA SER A 94 -10.05 25.78 9.27
C SER A 94 -9.55 26.90 10.19
N ALA A 95 -10.48 27.62 10.83
CA ALA A 95 -10.18 28.62 11.86
C ALA A 95 -9.39 28.06 13.07
N ASP A 96 -9.33 26.73 13.22
CA ASP A 96 -8.56 26.03 14.26
C ASP A 96 -7.03 26.18 14.12
N GLU A 97 -6.53 26.51 12.92
CA GLU A 97 -5.08 26.76 12.70
C GLU A 97 -4.62 28.12 13.25
N CYS A 98 -5.55 29.07 13.47
CA CYS A 98 -5.26 30.42 13.97
C CYS A 98 -5.29 30.52 15.50
N LYS A 99 -4.67 29.58 16.22
CA LYS A 99 -4.41 29.76 17.66
C LYS A 99 -3.07 30.47 17.83
N PRO A 100 -3.04 31.69 18.41
CA PRO A 100 -1.78 32.35 18.69
C PRO A 100 -0.95 31.50 19.68
N PRO A 101 0.38 31.43 19.51
CA PRO A 101 1.24 30.76 20.49
C PRO A 101 1.06 31.43 21.86
N SER A 102 0.83 30.62 22.90
CA SER A 102 0.78 31.06 24.30
C SER A 102 2.15 31.41 24.85
#